data_AF-A0A8B7JFL2-F1
#
_entry.id   AF-A0A8B7JFL2-F1
#
_cell.length_a   1.000
_cell.length_b   1.000
_cell.length_c   1.000
_cell.angle_alpha   90.00
_cell.angle_beta   90.00
_cell.angle_gamma   90.00
#
_symmetry.space_group_name_H-M   'P 1'
#
loop_
_entity.id
_entity.type
_entity.pdbx_description
1 polymer ?
#
loop_
_entity_poly.entity_id
_entity_poly.type
_entity_poly.pdbx_seq_one_letter_code
_entity_poly.pdbx_strand_id
1 'polypeptide(L)'
;NVFSQTTICRFEALQLSFKNMCKLKPLLNKWLEEADSSTGSPTSIDKIAAQGRKRKKRTSIEVSVKGALESHFLKCPKPSAQEITNLADSLQLEKEVVRVWFCNRRQKEKRMTPPGIQQQTPDDR
;
A
#
# COMPACT_ATOMS: atom_id res chain seq x y z
N ASN A 1 -6.08 16.66 -6.99
CA ASN A 1 -5.20 15.92 -6.06
C ASN A 1 -4.44 14.79 -6.74
N VAL A 2 -3.35 15.10 -7.43
CA VAL A 2 -2.46 14.11 -8.07
C VAL A 2 -1.54 13.43 -7.03
N PHE A 3 -1.08 14.19 -6.03
CA PHE A 3 -0.23 13.70 -4.93
C PHE A 3 -0.89 13.92 -3.57
N SER A 4 -0.66 13.01 -2.63
CA SER A 4 -1.07 13.20 -1.23
C SER A 4 -0.05 14.06 -0.48
N GLN A 5 -0.50 14.85 0.50
CA GLN A 5 0.35 15.66 1.38
C GLN A 5 1.52 14.83 1.96
N THR A 6 1.27 13.59 2.41
CA THR A 6 2.32 12.71 2.94
C THR A 6 3.40 12.36 1.91
N THR A 7 3.07 12.33 0.62
CA THR A 7 4.06 12.07 -0.44
C THR A 7 4.98 13.27 -0.61
N ILE A 8 4.41 14.49 -0.63
CA ILE A 8 5.17 15.73 -0.81
C ILE A 8 6.09 15.96 0.39
N CYS A 9 5.56 15.88 1.61
CA CYS A 9 6.33 16.07 2.84
C CYS A 9 7.53 15.09 2.93
N ARG A 10 7.33 13.81 2.58
CA ARG A 10 8.44 12.82 2.57
C ARG A 10 9.45 13.06 1.45
N PHE A 11 9.03 13.62 0.32
CA PHE A 11 9.92 14.00 -0.77
C PHE A 11 10.83 15.16 -0.35
N GLU A 12 10.25 16.22 0.22
CA GLU A 12 10.98 17.39 0.73
C GLU A 12 11.97 17.02 1.85
N ALA A 13 11.56 16.13 2.76
CA ALA A 13 12.40 15.68 3.87
C ALA A 13 13.45 14.61 3.48
N LEU A 14 13.57 14.25 2.19
CA LEU A 14 14.48 13.18 1.73
C LEU A 14 14.21 11.79 2.37
N GLN A 15 12.97 11.53 2.80
CA GLN A 15 12.57 10.32 3.53
C GLN A 15 11.96 9.23 2.64
N LEU A 16 12.29 9.22 1.35
CA LEU A 16 11.95 8.15 0.41
C LEU A 16 13.23 7.50 -0.07
N SER A 17 13.12 6.25 -0.53
CA SER A 17 14.26 5.59 -1.17
C SER A 17 14.72 6.37 -2.40
N PHE A 18 16.01 6.32 -2.71
CA PHE A 18 16.59 6.98 -3.89
C PHE A 18 15.79 6.69 -5.18
N LYS A 19 15.44 5.41 -5.41
CA LYS A 19 14.62 5.00 -6.56
C LYS A 19 13.24 5.65 -6.58
N ASN A 20 12.60 5.87 -5.43
CA ASN A 20 11.33 6.61 -5.36
C ASN A 20 11.52 8.10 -5.61
N MET A 21 12.58 8.70 -5.08
CA MET A 21 12.93 10.10 -5.34
C MET A 21 13.14 10.35 -6.83
N CYS A 22 13.96 9.53 -7.51
CA CYS A 22 14.19 9.63 -8.95
C CYS A 22 12.90 9.49 -9.78
N LYS A 23 11.95 8.68 -9.32
CA LYS A 23 10.65 8.53 -9.99
C LYS A 23 9.73 9.73 -9.79
N LEU A 24 9.74 10.33 -8.60
CA LEU A 24 8.87 11.46 -8.28
C LEU A 24 9.39 12.79 -8.83
N LYS A 25 10.71 12.99 -8.87
CA LYS A 25 11.34 14.24 -9.31
C LYS A 25 10.81 14.78 -10.66
N PRO A 26 10.80 14.02 -11.77
CA PRO A 26 10.29 14.54 -13.04
C PRO A 26 8.77 14.84 -13.00
N LEU A 27 8.00 14.10 -12.19
CA LEU A 27 6.56 14.32 -12.06
C LEU A 27 6.24 15.59 -11.26
N LEU A 28 7.01 15.85 -10.21
CA LEU A 28 6.88 17.07 -9.39
C LEU A 28 7.36 18.30 -10.16
N ASN A 29 8.47 18.19 -10.91
CA ASN A 29 8.92 19.28 -11.79
C ASN A 29 7.83 19.65 -12.80
N LYS A 30 7.28 18.67 -13.52
CA LYS A 30 6.20 18.94 -14.49
C LYS A 30 4.99 19.59 -13.83
N TRP A 31 4.62 19.13 -12.63
CA TRP A 31 3.52 19.73 -11.87
C TRP A 31 3.80 21.19 -11.48
N LEU A 32 5.04 21.52 -11.11
CA LEU A 32 5.46 22.90 -10.82
C LEU A 32 5.38 23.80 -12.06
N GLU A 33 5.95 23.37 -13.18
CA GLU A 33 5.92 24.15 -14.44
C GLU A 33 4.48 24.45 -14.90
N GLU A 34 3.57 23.47 -14.77
CA GLU A 34 2.15 23.64 -15.11
C GLU A 34 1.42 24.58 -14.15
N ALA A 35 1.80 24.60 -12.88
CA ALA A 35 1.27 25.52 -11.87
C ALA A 35 1.75 26.96 -12.12
N ASP A 36 3.03 27.15 -12.47
CA ASP A 36 3.61 28.46 -12.77
C ASP A 36 3.08 29.03 -14.09
N SER A 37 2.81 28.17 -15.09
CA SER A 37 2.22 28.55 -16.38
C SER A 37 0.73 28.90 -16.28
N SER A 38 0.04 28.39 -15.25
CA SER A 38 -1.35 28.71 -14.97
C SER A 38 -1.43 29.94 -14.06
N THR A 39 -1.43 31.13 -14.64
CA THR A 39 -1.60 32.39 -13.91
C THR A 39 -2.89 32.41 -13.10
N GLY A 40 -2.78 32.10 -11.80
CA GLY A 40 -3.67 32.52 -10.72
C GLY A 40 -5.13 32.03 -10.71
N SER A 41 -5.60 31.24 -11.68
CA SER A 41 -6.99 30.75 -11.66
C SER A 41 -7.09 29.42 -10.91
N PRO A 42 -7.81 29.34 -9.77
CA PRO A 42 -7.98 28.10 -8.99
C PRO A 42 -8.62 26.97 -9.81
N THR A 43 -9.25 27.28 -10.94
CA THR A 43 -9.87 26.31 -11.85
C THR A 43 -8.87 25.46 -12.65
N SER A 44 -7.59 25.88 -12.76
CA SER A 44 -6.56 25.12 -13.51
C SER A 44 -6.08 23.88 -12.74
N ILE A 45 -6.04 23.95 -11.40
CA ILE A 45 -5.55 22.87 -10.53
C ILE A 45 -6.42 21.61 -10.64
N ASP A 46 -7.73 21.77 -10.84
CA ASP A 46 -8.66 20.66 -11.04
C ASP A 46 -8.48 19.96 -12.39
N LYS A 47 -8.04 20.68 -13.43
CA LYS A 47 -7.76 20.09 -14.75
C LYS A 47 -6.51 19.19 -14.72
N ILE A 48 -5.49 19.61 -13.98
CA ILE A 48 -4.25 18.83 -13.76
C ILE A 48 -4.54 17.55 -12.97
N ALA A 49 -5.47 17.62 -12.00
CA ALA A 49 -5.91 16.46 -11.24
C ALA A 49 -6.66 15.40 -12.09
N ALA A 50 -7.29 15.81 -13.19
CA ALA A 50 -8.14 14.97 -14.02
C ALA A 50 -7.38 14.14 -15.07
N GLN A 51 -6.16 14.53 -15.45
CA GLN A 51 -5.35 13.84 -16.46
C GLN A 51 -4.56 12.63 -15.92
N GLY A 52 -4.49 12.47 -14.59
CA GLY A 52 -3.83 11.33 -13.96
C GLY A 52 -4.73 10.09 -13.90
N ARG A 53 -4.15 8.90 -14.17
CA ARG A 53 -4.81 7.61 -13.86
C ARG A 53 -5.32 7.65 -12.41
N LYS A 54 -6.65 7.55 -12.21
CA LYS A 54 -7.27 7.58 -10.87
C LYS A 54 -6.70 6.45 -10.03
N ARG A 55 -5.81 6.79 -9.08
CA ARG A 55 -5.27 5.84 -8.11
C ARG A 55 -6.44 5.26 -7.29
N LYS A 56 -6.49 3.94 -7.14
CA LYS A 56 -7.50 3.28 -6.30
C LYS A 56 -7.36 3.80 -4.86
N LYS A 57 -8.46 4.27 -4.27
CA LYS A 57 -8.47 4.77 -2.88
C LYS A 57 -8.04 3.64 -1.94
N ARG A 58 -7.31 3.99 -0.88
CA ARG A 58 -6.87 3.03 0.12
C ARG A 58 -8.09 2.54 0.91
N THR A 59 -8.28 1.23 1.01
CA THR A 59 -9.25 0.63 1.92
C THR A 59 -8.73 0.74 3.35
N SER A 60 -9.54 1.31 4.24
CA SER A 60 -9.30 1.24 5.69
C SER A 60 -9.85 -0.09 6.20
N ILE A 61 -9.07 -0.82 6.99
CA ILE A 61 -9.49 -2.08 7.60
C ILE A 61 -9.71 -1.79 9.08
N GLU A 62 -10.93 -2.02 9.55
CA GLU A 62 -11.29 -1.82 10.95
C GLU A 62 -10.50 -2.74 11.89
N VAL A 63 -10.40 -2.34 13.16
CA VAL A 63 -9.62 -3.07 14.17
C VAL A 63 -10.17 -4.49 14.38
N SER A 64 -11.50 -4.64 14.41
CA SER A 64 -12.20 -5.93 14.53
C SER A 64 -11.84 -6.87 13.38
N VAL A 65 -11.96 -6.38 12.14
CA VAL A 65 -11.64 -7.12 10.91
C VAL A 65 -10.15 -7.48 10.85
N LYS A 66 -9.27 -6.57 11.27
CA LYS A 66 -7.83 -6.83 11.38
C LYS A 66 -7.54 -7.95 12.36
N GLY A 67 -8.21 -8.00 13.51
CA GLY A 67 -8.08 -9.08 14.49
C GLY A 67 -8.47 -10.45 13.91
N ALA A 68 -9.56 -10.51 13.16
CA ALA A 68 -9.98 -11.74 12.48
C ALA A 68 -8.96 -12.21 11.43
N LEU A 69 -8.43 -11.28 10.61
CA LEU A 69 -7.37 -11.57 9.65
C LEU A 69 -6.09 -12.08 10.32
N GLU A 70 -5.69 -11.50 11.46
CA GLU A 70 -4.54 -11.95 12.25
C GLU A 70 -4.75 -13.35 12.84
N SER A 71 -5.95 -13.65 13.36
CA SER A 71 -6.28 -14.99 13.86
C SER A 71 -6.19 -16.06 12.77
N HIS A 72 -6.71 -15.77 11.56
CA HIS A 72 -6.57 -16.67 10.41
C HIS A 72 -5.12 -16.84 9.97
N PHE A 73 -4.35 -15.76 9.98
CA PHE A 73 -2.94 -15.78 9.58
C PHE A 73 -2.09 -16.72 10.45
N LEU A 74 -2.34 -16.78 11.75
CA LEU A 74 -1.63 -17.69 12.66
C LEU A 74 -1.88 -19.17 12.35
N LYS A 75 -3.07 -19.50 11.83
CA LYS A 75 -3.44 -20.87 11.44
C LYS A 75 -2.94 -21.22 10.04
N CYS A 76 -3.11 -20.29 9.09
CA CYS A 76 -2.74 -20.49 7.69
C CYS A 76 -2.15 -19.18 7.11
N PRO A 77 -0.81 -19.02 7.12
CA PRO A 77 -0.14 -17.81 6.58
C PRO A 77 -0.22 -17.67 5.05
N LYS A 78 -0.53 -18.76 4.35
CA LYS A 78 -0.63 -18.86 2.88
C LYS A 78 -1.98 -19.47 2.48
N PRO A 79 -3.10 -18.76 2.73
CA PRO A 79 -4.41 -19.26 2.32
C PRO A 79 -4.48 -19.40 0.80
N SER A 80 -5.19 -20.43 0.36
CA SER A 80 -5.54 -20.69 -1.04
C SER A 80 -6.47 -19.60 -1.59
N ALA A 81 -6.65 -19.57 -2.91
CA ALA A 81 -7.56 -18.63 -3.55
C ALA A 81 -9.01 -18.79 -3.09
N GLN A 82 -9.43 -20.01 -2.75
CA GLN A 82 -10.77 -20.29 -2.24
C GLN A 82 -10.93 -19.76 -0.82
N GLU A 83 -9.97 -20.03 0.06
CA GLU A 83 -9.99 -19.51 1.44
C GLU A 83 -9.97 -17.99 1.48
N ILE A 84 -9.20 -17.34 0.59
CA ILE A 84 -9.22 -15.87 0.46
C ILE A 84 -10.61 -15.37 0.05
N THR A 85 -11.30 -16.08 -0.84
CA THR A 85 -12.65 -15.71 -1.28
C THR A 85 -13.65 -15.84 -0.12
N ASN A 86 -13.68 -17.00 0.55
CA ASN A 86 -14.56 -17.23 1.70
C ASN A 86 -14.32 -16.22 2.84
N LEU A 87 -13.06 -15.86 3.09
CA LEU A 87 -12.69 -14.89 4.11
C LEU A 87 -13.08 -13.46 3.72
N ALA A 88 -12.99 -13.12 2.43
CA ALA A 88 -13.46 -11.84 1.92
C ALA A 88 -14.98 -11.70 2.07
N ASP A 89 -15.74 -12.75 1.76
CA ASP A 89 -17.20 -12.75 1.88
C ASP A 89 -17.64 -12.64 3.35
N SER A 90 -17.03 -13.42 4.25
CA SER A 90 -17.36 -13.37 5.69
C SER A 90 -16.98 -12.06 6.37
N LEU A 91 -15.90 -11.39 5.92
CA LEU A 91 -15.45 -10.10 6.45
C LEU A 91 -16.01 -8.90 5.68
N GLN A 92 -16.85 -9.13 4.65
CA GLN A 92 -17.40 -8.11 3.76
C GLN A 92 -16.31 -7.19 3.15
N LEU A 93 -15.20 -7.78 2.73
CA LEU A 93 -14.08 -7.09 2.08
C LEU A 93 -13.94 -7.50 0.61
N GLU A 94 -13.32 -6.65 -0.21
CA GLU A 94 -12.92 -7.05 -1.56
C GLU A 94 -11.84 -8.15 -1.49
N LYS A 95 -11.96 -9.19 -2.31
CA LYS A 95 -10.98 -10.30 -2.40
C LYS A 95 -9.54 -9.82 -2.51
N GLU A 96 -9.32 -8.76 -3.28
CA GLU A 96 -8.00 -8.16 -3.48
C GLU A 96 -7.44 -7.52 -2.20
N VAL A 97 -8.29 -6.94 -1.35
CA VAL A 97 -7.88 -6.37 -0.05
C VAL A 97 -7.36 -7.48 0.86
N VAL A 98 -8.08 -8.59 0.97
CA VAL A 98 -7.66 -9.75 1.77
C VAL A 98 -6.35 -10.33 1.23
N ARG A 99 -6.27 -10.57 -0.08
CA ARG A 99 -5.05 -11.09 -0.74
C ARG A 99 -3.83 -10.21 -0.47
N VAL A 100 -3.97 -8.89 -0.65
CA VAL A 100 -2.89 -7.91 -0.42
C VAL A 100 -2.54 -7.83 1.06
N TRP A 101 -3.53 -7.94 1.95
CA TRP A 101 -3.29 -7.96 3.39
C TRP A 101 -2.39 -9.15 3.79
N PHE A 102 -2.69 -10.37 3.34
CA PHE A 102 -1.85 -11.54 3.61
C PHE A 102 -0.44 -11.40 3.02
N CYS A 103 -0.31 -10.83 1.82
CA CYS A 103 1.00 -10.54 1.23
C CYS A 103 1.81 -9.56 2.10
N ASN A 104 1.20 -8.46 2.52
CA ASN A 104 1.85 -7.46 3.36
C ASN A 104 2.17 -8.02 4.75
N ARG A 105 1.29 -8.85 5.32
CA ARG A 105 1.49 -9.45 6.64
C ARG A 105 2.66 -10.44 6.65
N ARG A 106 2.83 -11.27 5.61
CA ARG A 106 4.01 -12.13 5.44
C ARG A 106 5.29 -11.32 5.25
N GLN A 107 5.24 -10.23 4.50
CA GLN A 107 6.40 -9.34 4.36
C GLN A 107 6.79 -8.69 5.68
N LYS A 108 5.81 -8.29 6.51
CA LYS A 108 6.05 -7.74 7.84
C LYS A 108 6.76 -8.76 8.74
N GLU A 109 6.30 -10.01 8.76
CA GLU A 109 6.93 -11.09 9.53
C GLU A 109 8.40 -11.27 9.15
N LYS A 110 8.69 -11.40 7.85
CA LYS A 110 10.07 -11.52 7.34
C LYS A 110 10.98 -10.34 7.69
N ARG A 111 10.41 -9.14 7.92
CA ARG A 111 11.19 -7.96 8.34
C ARG A 111 11.44 -7.90 9.84
N MET A 112 10.62 -8.58 10.64
CA MET A 112 10.72 -8.57 12.11
C MET A 112 11.54 -9.76 12.63
N THR A 113 11.64 -10.85 11.87
CA THR A 113 12.51 -11.99 12.22
C THR A 113 13.93 -11.76 11.69
N PRO A 114 14.96 -11.65 12.55
CA PRO A 114 16.34 -11.59 12.09
C PRO A 114 16.72 -12.88 11.32
N PRO A 115 17.62 -12.81 10.32
CA PRO A 115 18.10 -14.00 9.61
C PRO A 115 18.92 -14.86 10.59
N GLY A 116 18.30 -15.86 11.18
CA GLY A 116 18.95 -16.75 12.14
C GLY A 116 18.03 -17.70 12.90
N ILE A 117 16.71 -17.50 12.87
CA ILE A 117 15.74 -18.40 13.52
C ILE A 117 14.78 -18.92 12.45
N GLN A 118 15.28 -19.81 11.58
CA GLN A 118 14.40 -20.75 10.90
C GLN A 118 14.18 -21.89 11.89
N GLN A 119 12.95 -22.00 12.41
CA GLN A 119 12.53 -23.13 13.22
C GLN A 119 12.77 -24.41 12.42
N GLN A 120 13.68 -25.25 12.92
CA GLN A 120 13.77 -26.65 12.57
C GLN A 120 12.42 -27.29 12.87
N THR A 121 11.72 -27.76 11.85
CA THR A 121 10.71 -28.80 12.01
C THR A 121 11.45 -30.07 12.42
N PRO A 122 11.05 -30.79 13.49
CA PRO A 122 11.60 -32.11 13.73
C PRO A 122 11.09 -33.02 12.62
N ASP A 123 12.01 -33.54 11.82
CA ASP A 123 11.79 -34.71 10.97
C ASP A 123 11.45 -35.88 11.89
N ASP A 124 10.20 -36.33 11.85
CA ASP A 124 9.79 -37.60 12.46
C ASP A 124 10.40 -38.74 11.63
N ARG A 125 11.02 -39.65 12.37
CA ARG A 125 11.82 -40.79 11.91
C ARG A 125 10.95 -41.97 11.49
#